data_AF-A0A6A6ZAM2-F1
#
_entry.id   AF-A0A6A6ZAM2-F1
#
_cell.length_a   1.000
_cell.length_b   1.000
_cell.length_c   1.000
_cell.angle_alpha   90.00
_cell.angle_beta   90.00
_cell.angle_gamma   90.00
#
_symmetry.space_group_name_H-M   'P 1'
#
loop_
_entity.id
_entity.type
_entity.pdbx_description
1 polymer ?
#
loop_
_entity_poly.entity_id
_entity_poly.type
_entity_poly.pdbx_seq_one_letter_code
_entity_poly.pdbx_strand_id
1 'polypeptide(L)'
;MGLRPSSQAGHWSLLHWACRAGEPDVVERLLEEGLSSQCVTISQFPGEWTPLSIALFHGNKEMIEKLSLPSRLILCTADCALQLLGERHGGYYCNGCLHDIYGPRFRCQTCADLDYCFMCKPFLEDLHADHGWDCNEYHA
;
A
#
# COMPACT_ATOMS: atom_id res chain seq x y z
N MET A 1 9.85 28.90 -8.32
CA MET A 1 8.52 28.40 -7.94
C MET A 1 8.53 26.89 -8.09
N GLY A 2 8.78 26.16 -7.00
CA GLY A 2 8.71 24.70 -7.02
C GLY A 2 7.26 24.28 -7.01
N LEU A 3 6.82 23.58 -8.06
CA LEU A 3 5.53 22.91 -8.07
C LEU A 3 5.57 21.86 -6.96
N ARG A 4 4.78 22.07 -5.89
CA ARG A 4 4.44 20.97 -4.98
C ARG A 4 3.80 19.89 -5.84
N PRO A 5 4.24 18.62 -5.79
CA PRO A 5 3.51 17.55 -6.43
C PRO A 5 2.10 17.61 -5.87
N SER A 6 1.11 17.74 -6.76
CA SER A 6 -0.29 17.58 -6.43
C SER A 6 -0.43 16.34 -5.57
N SER A 7 -0.97 16.49 -4.37
CA SER A 7 -1.37 15.36 -3.52
C SER A 7 -2.37 14.52 -4.32
N GLN A 8 -1.90 13.47 -4.98
CA GLN A 8 -2.73 12.52 -5.69
C GLN A 8 -3.42 11.68 -4.63
N ALA A 9 -4.48 12.23 -4.02
CA ALA A 9 -5.28 11.54 -3.04
C ALA A 9 -5.74 10.21 -3.65
N GLY A 10 -5.33 9.09 -3.05
CA GLY A 10 -5.82 7.76 -3.40
C GLY A 10 -5.07 6.95 -4.48
N HIS A 11 -4.07 7.48 -5.19
CA HIS A 11 -3.42 6.71 -6.27
C HIS A 11 -2.05 6.14 -5.86
N TRP A 12 -1.99 4.82 -5.67
CA TRP A 12 -0.75 4.08 -5.43
C TRP A 12 0.14 4.04 -6.69
N SER A 13 1.38 4.52 -6.58
CA SER A 13 2.36 4.41 -7.67
C SER A 13 2.85 2.98 -7.88
N LEU A 14 3.47 2.70 -9.04
CA LEU A 14 4.08 1.40 -9.34
C LEU A 14 5.12 0.97 -8.29
N LEU A 15 5.86 1.92 -7.70
CA LEU A 15 6.81 1.64 -6.63
C LEU A 15 6.12 1.13 -5.36
N HIS A 16 4.93 1.64 -5.00
CA HIS A 16 4.18 1.10 -3.86
C HIS A 16 3.80 -0.36 -4.08
N TRP A 17 3.32 -0.71 -5.28
CA TRP A 17 2.96 -2.08 -5.62
C TRP A 17 4.17 -3.01 -5.68
N ALA A 18 5.29 -2.57 -6.23
CA ALA A 18 6.52 -3.34 -6.26
C ALA A 18 7.07 -3.59 -4.84
N CYS A 19 7.08 -2.56 -4.00
CA CYS A 19 7.48 -2.68 -2.59
C CYS A 19 6.54 -3.58 -1.78
N ARG A 20 5.23 -3.56 -2.06
CA ARG A 20 4.25 -4.50 -1.49
C ARG A 20 4.53 -5.94 -1.90
N ALA A 21 4.88 -6.17 -3.17
CA ALA A 21 5.18 -7.51 -3.68
C ALA A 21 6.47 -8.08 -3.07
N GLY A 22 7.41 -7.21 -2.67
CA GLY A 22 8.67 -7.62 -2.06
C GLY A 22 9.71 -8.09 -3.09
N GLU A 23 9.62 -7.57 -4.32
CA GLU A 23 10.47 -7.96 -5.44
C GLU A 23 11.58 -6.92 -5.68
N PRO A 24 12.83 -7.15 -5.21
CA PRO A 24 13.88 -6.13 -5.24
C PRO A 24 14.27 -5.74 -6.66
N ASP A 25 14.35 -6.70 -7.58
CA ASP A 25 14.75 -6.47 -8.97
C ASP A 25 13.75 -5.56 -9.71
N VAL A 26 12.46 -5.72 -9.43
CA VAL A 26 11.40 -4.87 -9.99
C VAL A 26 11.51 -3.46 -9.43
N VAL A 27 11.75 -3.32 -8.12
CA VAL A 27 11.92 -2.01 -7.48
C VAL A 27 13.14 -1.28 -8.06
N GLU A 28 14.30 -1.94 -8.16
CA GLU A 28 15.51 -1.35 -8.74
C GLU A 28 15.26 -0.92 -10.20
N ARG A 29 14.64 -1.79 -11.01
CA ARG A 29 14.36 -1.45 -12.40
C ARG A 29 13.45 -0.24 -12.55
N LEU A 30 12.40 -0.13 -11.73
CA LEU A 30 11.52 1.03 -11.76
C LEU A 30 12.25 2.32 -11.36
N LEU A 31 13.17 2.25 -10.40
CA LEU A 31 13.98 3.40 -10.00
C LEU A 31 14.99 3.81 -11.09
N GLU A 32 15.58 2.84 -11.80
CA GLU A 32 16.46 3.09 -12.95
C GLU A 32 15.76 3.83 -14.10
N GLU A 33 14.48 3.54 -14.33
CA GLU A 33 13.64 4.24 -15.32
C GLU A 33 13.20 5.65 -14.83
N GLY A 34 13.67 6.09 -13.66
CA GLY A 34 13.46 7.44 -13.14
C GLY A 34 12.11 7.64 -12.45
N LEU A 35 11.41 6.56 -12.05
CA LEU A 35 10.19 6.71 -11.27
C LEU A 35 10.53 7.29 -9.90
N SER A 36 9.90 8.40 -9.56
CA SER A 36 10.06 9.05 -8.27
C SER A 36 9.20 8.39 -7.20
N SER A 37 9.74 8.31 -5.99
CA SER A 37 8.96 8.00 -4.80
C SER A 37 7.98 9.14 -4.51
N GLN A 38 6.77 8.77 -4.07
CA GLN A 38 5.70 9.69 -3.73
C GLN A 38 5.09 9.23 -2.42
N CYS A 39 4.70 10.18 -1.57
CA CYS A 39 3.89 9.87 -0.40
C CYS A 39 2.40 9.97 -0.77
N VAL A 40 1.62 8.97 -0.37
CA VAL A 40 0.17 8.89 -0.60
C VAL A 40 -0.54 8.91 0.74
N THR A 41 -1.60 9.71 0.84
CA THR A 41 -2.57 9.65 1.93
C THR A 41 -3.88 9.07 1.40
N ILE A 42 -4.56 8.30 2.24
CA ILE A 42 -5.88 7.74 1.95
C ILE A 42 -6.83 8.05 3.11
N SER A 43 -8.12 8.21 2.81
CA SER A 43 -9.12 8.54 3.82
C SER A 43 -9.53 7.33 4.67
N GLN A 44 -9.43 6.12 4.09
CA GLN A 44 -9.95 4.90 4.72
C GLN A 44 -8.99 4.27 5.72
N PHE A 45 -7.69 4.58 5.63
CA PHE A 45 -6.69 4.10 6.58
C PHE A 45 -5.63 5.19 6.82
N PRO A 46 -5.79 5.98 7.91
CA PRO A 46 -4.98 7.14 8.17
C PRO A 46 -3.48 6.84 8.16
N GLY A 47 -2.72 7.70 7.52
CA GLY A 47 -1.27 7.55 7.43
C GLY A 47 -0.73 8.17 6.16
N GLU A 48 0.58 8.41 6.20
CA GLU A 48 1.38 8.81 5.05
C GLU A 48 2.17 7.60 4.57
N TRP A 49 1.85 7.15 3.36
CA TRP A 49 2.37 5.91 2.81
C TRP A 49 3.40 6.20 1.73
N THR A 50 4.62 5.76 1.98
CA THR A 50 5.70 5.74 0.99
C THR A 50 5.85 4.30 0.47
N PRO A 51 6.52 4.10 -0.67
CA PRO A 51 6.87 2.75 -1.12
C PRO A 51 7.60 1.95 -0.03
N LEU A 52 8.53 2.59 0.70
CA LEU A 52 9.27 1.92 1.77
C LEU A 52 8.37 1.54 2.95
N SER A 53 7.43 2.41 3.36
CA SER A 53 6.52 2.08 4.47
C SER A 53 5.54 0.96 4.09
N ILE A 54 5.13 0.88 2.82
CA ILE A 54 4.34 -0.25 2.30
C ILE A 54 5.12 -1.57 2.37
N ALA A 55 6.40 -1.59 1.97
CA ALA A 55 7.24 -2.78 2.12
C ALA A 55 7.33 -3.24 3.59
N LEU A 56 7.55 -2.29 4.51
CA LEU A 56 7.60 -2.59 5.94
C LEU A 56 6.28 -3.10 6.49
N PHE A 57 5.17 -2.48 6.10
CA PHE A 57 3.82 -2.86 6.52
C PHE A 57 3.48 -4.29 6.12
N HIS A 58 3.93 -4.73 4.94
CA HIS A 58 3.75 -6.09 4.45
C HIS A 58 4.87 -7.08 4.86
N GLY A 59 5.83 -6.65 5.68
CA GLY A 59 6.87 -7.53 6.21
C GLY A 59 8.04 -7.82 5.26
N ASN A 60 8.19 -7.09 4.15
CA ASN A 60 9.19 -7.32 3.10
C ASN A 60 10.60 -6.82 3.47
N LYS A 61 11.07 -7.12 4.69
CA LYS A 61 12.37 -6.65 5.20
C LYS A 61 13.54 -7.20 4.40
N GLU A 62 13.50 -8.47 4.00
CA GLU A 62 14.56 -9.10 3.21
C GLU A 62 14.74 -8.42 1.85
N MET A 63 13.64 -8.02 1.20
CA MET A 63 13.70 -7.22 -0.02
C MET A 63 14.42 -5.89 0.22
N ILE A 64 14.09 -5.18 1.31
CA ILE A 64 14.72 -3.90 1.65
C ILE A 64 16.23 -4.10 1.85
N GLU A 65 16.65 -5.19 2.49
CA GLU A 65 18.06 -5.53 2.70
C GLU A 65 18.82 -5.83 1.40
N LYS A 66 18.13 -6.27 0.34
CA LYS A 66 18.71 -6.50 -1.00
C LYS A 66 18.81 -5.24 -1.85
N LEU A 67 18.01 -4.21 -1.58
CA LEU A 67 18.07 -2.94 -2.32
C LEU A 67 19.39 -2.20 -2.10
N SER A 68 19.85 -1.49 -3.12
CA SER A 68 20.98 -0.57 -3.04
C SER A 68 20.71 0.60 -2.08
N LEU A 69 21.76 1.15 -1.47
CA LEU A 69 21.61 2.30 -0.56
C LEU A 69 20.96 3.52 -1.23
N PRO A 70 21.30 3.90 -2.49
CA PRO A 70 20.60 4.98 -3.19
C PRO A 70 19.10 4.71 -3.32
N SER A 71 18.72 3.50 -3.69
CA SER A 71 17.32 3.10 -3.86
C SER A 71 16.53 3.20 -2.56
N ARG A 72 17.10 2.74 -1.43
CA ARG A 72 16.46 2.89 -0.10
C ARG A 72 16.21 4.36 0.26
N LEU A 73 17.15 5.26 -0.07
CA LEU A 73 17.01 6.69 0.19
C LEU A 73 15.94 7.33 -0.69
N ILE A 74 15.83 6.92 -1.95
CA ILE A 74 14.77 7.42 -2.85
C ILE A 74 13.39 7.00 -2.34
N LEU A 75 13.24 5.75 -1.89
CA LEU A 75 11.95 5.22 -1.40
C LEU A 75 11.50 5.85 -0.07
N CYS A 76 12.43 6.42 0.71
CA CYS A 76 12.17 7.04 2.00
C CYS A 76 12.08 8.58 1.87
N THR A 77 10.88 9.15 1.88
CA THR A 77 10.72 10.60 2.00
C THR A 77 10.79 11.01 3.48
N ALA A 78 11.60 12.01 3.80
CA ALA A 78 12.21 12.28 5.11
C ALA A 78 11.30 12.47 6.35
N ASP A 79 9.97 12.41 6.25
CA ASP A 79 9.05 12.74 7.36
C ASP A 79 7.93 11.71 7.61
N CYS A 80 7.87 10.59 6.90
CA CYS A 80 6.80 9.60 7.12
C CYS A 80 7.23 8.62 8.23
N ALA A 81 6.83 8.93 9.46
CA ALA A 81 7.21 8.20 10.68
C ALA A 81 7.04 6.67 10.56
N LEU A 82 8.11 5.99 10.96
CA LEU A 82 8.23 4.54 11.02
C LEU A 82 7.25 3.91 12.03
N GLN A 83 6.78 2.72 11.64
CA GLN A 83 6.06 1.70 12.43
C GLN A 83 4.52 1.66 12.33
N LEU A 84 4.03 1.36 11.13
CA LEU A 84 2.84 0.51 10.99
C LEU A 84 3.33 -0.83 10.43
N LEU A 85 3.49 -1.83 11.29
CA LEU A 85 3.59 -3.22 10.84
C LEU A 85 2.16 -3.70 10.65
N GLY A 86 1.79 -4.04 9.43
CA GLY A 86 0.50 -4.65 9.16
C GLY A 86 0.50 -6.07 9.67
N GLU A 87 -0.52 -6.44 10.43
CA GLU A 87 -0.75 -7.84 10.75
C GLU A 87 -1.53 -8.51 9.62
N ARG A 88 -1.13 -9.71 9.23
CA ARG A 88 -1.86 -10.49 8.24
C ARG A 88 -3.24 -10.87 8.79
N HIS A 89 -4.30 -10.48 8.10
CA HIS A 89 -5.68 -10.79 8.46
C HIS A 89 -5.97 -12.27 8.11
N GLY A 90 -5.87 -13.15 9.10
CA GLY A 90 -5.73 -14.60 8.93
C GLY A 90 -6.71 -15.25 7.94
N GLY A 91 -6.17 -15.85 6.86
CA GLY A 91 -6.93 -16.63 5.88
C GLY A 91 -7.74 -15.81 4.87
N TYR A 92 -7.75 -14.48 4.99
CA TYR A 92 -8.46 -13.59 4.06
C TYR A 92 -7.52 -12.98 3.03
N TYR A 93 -8.01 -12.90 1.79
CA TYR A 93 -7.32 -12.25 0.68
C TYR A 93 -8.22 -11.18 0.07
N CYS A 94 -7.58 -10.18 -0.53
CA CYS A 94 -8.27 -9.10 -1.22
C CYS A 94 -8.77 -9.61 -2.58
N ASN A 95 -10.07 -9.48 -2.88
CA ASN A 95 -10.63 -9.86 -4.18
C ASN A 95 -10.13 -8.98 -5.33
N GLY A 96 -9.63 -7.77 -5.03
CA GLY A 96 -9.09 -6.85 -6.04
C GLY A 96 -7.70 -7.21 -6.51
N CYS A 97 -6.76 -7.44 -5.57
CA CYS A 97 -5.38 -7.77 -5.92
C CYS A 97 -5.04 -9.26 -5.78
N LEU A 98 -5.94 -10.08 -5.24
CA LEU A 98 -5.75 -11.52 -5.01
C LEU A 98 -4.59 -11.89 -4.07
N HIS A 99 -4.24 -10.97 -3.17
CA HIS A 99 -3.20 -11.18 -2.17
C HIS A 99 -3.78 -11.13 -0.76
N ASP A 100 -3.07 -11.73 0.19
CA ASP A 100 -3.36 -11.62 1.60
C ASP A 100 -3.58 -10.17 2.06
N ILE A 101 -4.56 -9.99 2.93
CA ILE A 101 -4.87 -8.70 3.52
C ILE A 101 -3.96 -8.48 4.73
N TYR A 102 -3.34 -7.30 4.81
CA TYR A 102 -2.58 -6.85 5.96
C TYR A 102 -3.26 -5.60 6.54
N GLY A 103 -3.39 -5.55 7.86
CA GLY A 103 -4.13 -4.52 8.59
C GLY A 103 -5.63 -4.53 8.27
N PRO A 104 -6.23 -3.36 7.95
CA PRO A 104 -7.68 -3.25 7.80
C PRO A 104 -8.21 -4.08 6.64
N ARG A 105 -9.23 -4.87 6.96
CA ARG A 105 -10.04 -5.61 6.01
C ARG A 105 -11.34 -4.87 5.78
N PHE A 106 -11.61 -4.53 4.52
CA PHE A 106 -12.85 -3.91 4.09
C PHE A 106 -13.77 -4.98 3.51
N ARG A 107 -14.77 -5.42 4.29
CA ARG A 107 -15.74 -6.42 3.89
C ARG A 107 -17.00 -5.75 3.35
N CYS A 108 -17.54 -6.23 2.23
CA CYS A 108 -18.84 -5.79 1.76
C CYS A 108 -19.96 -6.29 2.68
N GLN A 109 -20.88 -5.41 3.07
CA GLN A 109 -22.02 -5.76 3.92
C GLN A 109 -23.08 -6.61 3.19
N THR A 110 -23.11 -6.54 1.85
CA THR A 110 -24.14 -7.20 1.03
C THR A 110 -23.61 -8.45 0.34
N CYS A 111 -22.42 -8.39 -0.24
CA CYS A 111 -21.84 -9.50 -1.00
C CYS A 111 -21.14 -10.50 -0.06
N ALA A 112 -21.38 -11.79 -0.31
CA ALA A 112 -20.66 -12.85 0.39
C ALA A 112 -19.19 -12.87 -0.05
N ASP A 113 -18.30 -13.01 0.92
CA ASP A 113 -16.85 -13.23 0.73
C ASP A 113 -16.16 -12.21 -0.19
N LEU A 114 -16.66 -10.96 -0.16
CA LEU A 114 -16.07 -9.84 -0.87
C LEU A 114 -15.30 -8.93 0.10
N ASP A 115 -13.99 -9.07 0.07
CA ASP A 115 -13.02 -8.42 0.94
C ASP A 115 -11.98 -7.65 0.14
N TYR A 116 -11.59 -6.48 0.62
CA TYR A 116 -10.53 -5.68 0.02
C TYR A 116 -9.55 -5.16 1.05
N CYS A 117 -8.30 -5.02 0.64
CA CYS A 117 -7.27 -4.35 1.45
C CYS A 117 -7.36 -2.82 1.28
N PHE A 118 -6.72 -2.08 2.19
CA PHE A 118 -6.65 -0.61 2.11
C PHE A 118 -6.02 -0.08 0.83
N MET A 119 -5.18 -0.86 0.14
CA MET A 119 -4.61 -0.43 -1.13
C MET A 119 -5.59 -0.53 -2.29
N CYS A 120 -6.54 -1.47 -2.24
CA CYS A 120 -7.57 -1.59 -3.27
C CYS A 120 -8.83 -0.78 -2.94
N LYS A 121 -9.12 -0.52 -1.65
CA LYS A 121 -10.32 0.18 -1.19
C LYS A 121 -10.58 1.54 -1.88
N PRO A 122 -9.57 2.40 -2.12
CA PRO A 122 -9.79 3.69 -2.79
C PRO A 122 -10.41 3.60 -4.18
N PHE A 123 -10.27 2.47 -4.88
CA PHE A 123 -10.80 2.28 -6.23
C PHE A 123 -12.16 1.58 -6.27
N LEU A 124 -12.73 1.23 -5.11
CA LEU A 124 -13.95 0.42 -5.07
C LEU A 124 -15.23 1.21 -5.23
N GLU A 125 -15.22 2.51 -4.92
CA GLU A 125 -16.41 3.35 -5.08
C GLU A 125 -16.87 3.37 -6.54
N ASP A 126 -15.93 3.25 -7.49
CA ASP A 126 -16.22 3.20 -8.92
C ASP A 126 -16.61 1.79 -9.42
N LEU A 127 -16.11 0.73 -8.77
CA LEU A 127 -16.26 -0.65 -9.24
C LEU A 127 -17.39 -1.42 -8.54
N HIS A 128 -17.80 -0.96 -7.36
CA HIS A 128 -18.79 -1.63 -6.51
C HIS A 128 -19.66 -0.59 -5.79
N ALA A 129 -20.35 0.20 -6.61
CA ALA A 129 -21.27 1.24 -6.17
C ALA A 129 -22.46 0.65 -5.38
N ASP A 130 -23.05 1.47 -4.51
CA ASP A 130 -24.31 1.23 -3.77
C ASP A 130 -24.26 0.22 -2.60
N HIS A 131 -23.09 -0.34 -2.25
CA HIS A 131 -22.95 -1.20 -1.07
C HIS A 131 -22.13 -0.54 0.06
N GLY A 132 -22.53 -0.82 1.30
CA GLY A 132 -21.79 -0.45 2.50
C GLY A 132 -20.60 -1.37 2.78
N TRP A 133 -19.66 -0.88 3.58
CA TRP A 133 -18.41 -1.56 3.91
C TRP A 133 -18.16 -1.57 5.41
N ASP A 134 -17.84 -2.73 5.96
CA ASP A 134 -17.31 -2.86 7.31
C ASP A 134 -15.79 -2.83 7.28
N CYS A 135 -15.17 -2.07 8.18
CA CYS A 135 -13.72 -2.04 8.37
C CYS A 135 -13.34 -2.78 9.65
N ASN A 136 -12.63 -3.89 9.49
CA ASN A 136 -12.08 -4.65 10.61
C ASN A 136 -10.57 -4.42 10.65
N GLU A 137 -10.13 -3.54 11.55
CA GLU A 137 -8.71 -3.20 11.70
C GLU A 137 -7.91 -4.31 12.41
N TYR A 138 -8.57 -5.11 13.26
CA TYR A 138 -7.97 -6.16 14.08
C TYR A 138 -9.02 -7.21 14.44
N HIS A 139 -8.67 -8.50 14.42
CA HIS A 139 -9.32 -9.48 15.30
C HIS A 139 -8.31 -10.55 15.72
N ALA A 140 -8.36 -10.86 17.02
CA ALA A 140 -7.87 -12.09 17.60
C ALA A 140 -8.47 -13.33 16.92
#